data_AF-A0A949JCD8-F1
#
_entry.id   AF-A0A949JCD8-F1
#
_cell.length_a   1.000
_cell.length_b   1.000
_cell.length_c   1.000
_cell.angle_alpha   90.00
_cell.angle_beta   90.00
_cell.angle_gamma   90.00
#
_symmetry.space_group_name_H-M   'P 1'
#
loop_
_entity.id
_entity.type
_entity.pdbx_description
1 polymer ?
#
loop_
_entity_poly.entity_id
_entity_poly.type
_entity_poly.pdbx_seq_one_letter_code
_entity_poly.pdbx_strand_id
1 'polypeptide(L)'
;MSNSPQAPGSQPSAGADPLVPLGGLPGVGEAVDSVRRAVDLLYKHRVMRRRSTEVTAEAVLRGARASAGLAGADWALEEVRRRSDFSVDGQARTVGAALRVTAEAGQLLPIWRQSPLRVLARLHLVAAGGVQRPEVPGSGVDAIGRPRLAGESVDEPTLPFELPSADEVSARLESLAELIVAGSSAPALVTAAVVHGELLALRPFVSHNSLVARAAERVVLVGSGLDPKSICPAEVGHQEAQSADGGYAGAFEGYLSGTPEGVGAWIVHCGRSVRLGARESTAVCEAMQRGAA
;
A
#
# COMPACT_ATOMS: atom_id res chain seq x y z
N MET A 1 -26.64 -48.48 -23.81
CA MET A 1 -25.37 -47.75 -23.70
C MET A 1 -25.40 -46.64 -24.73
N SER A 2 -25.82 -45.44 -24.35
CA SER A 2 -25.87 -44.28 -25.24
C SER A 2 -25.13 -43.15 -24.55
N ASN A 3 -23.90 -42.91 -25.02
CA ASN A 3 -23.02 -41.86 -24.51
C ASN A 3 -23.14 -40.65 -25.44
N SER A 4 -23.85 -39.62 -25.01
CA SER A 4 -23.93 -38.35 -25.72
C SER A 4 -22.61 -37.58 -25.52
N PRO A 5 -22.00 -36.98 -26.57
CA PRO A 5 -20.78 -36.22 -26.42
C PRO A 5 -21.05 -34.92 -25.65
N GLN A 6 -20.33 -34.75 -24.55
CA GLN A 6 -20.33 -33.57 -23.70
C GLN A 6 -19.70 -32.40 -24.47
N ALA A 7 -20.43 -31.29 -24.56
CA ALA A 7 -19.93 -30.05 -25.16
C ALA A 7 -18.69 -29.56 -24.38
N PRO A 8 -17.64 -29.07 -25.06
CA PRO A 8 -16.47 -28.54 -24.39
C PRO A 8 -16.87 -27.34 -23.52
N GLY A 9 -16.57 -27.43 -22.23
CA GLY A 9 -16.76 -26.35 -21.28
C GLY A 9 -16.09 -25.08 -21.78
N SER A 10 -16.82 -23.97 -21.70
CA SER A 10 -16.33 -22.64 -22.01
C SER A 10 -15.10 -22.35 -21.17
N GLN A 11 -13.93 -22.28 -21.80
CA GLN A 11 -12.76 -21.68 -21.18
C GLN A 11 -13.08 -20.21 -20.88
N PRO A 12 -12.67 -19.66 -19.72
CA PRO A 12 -12.77 -18.22 -19.50
C PRO A 12 -11.94 -17.52 -20.59
N SER A 13 -12.60 -16.67 -21.37
CA SER A 13 -11.91 -15.78 -22.30
C SER A 13 -10.88 -14.98 -21.50
N ALA A 14 -9.68 -14.82 -22.04
CA ALA A 14 -8.73 -13.82 -21.55
C ALA A 14 -9.42 -12.45 -21.66
N GLY A 15 -10.05 -12.04 -20.55
CA GLY A 15 -10.86 -10.85 -20.47
C GLY A 15 -10.00 -9.62 -20.71
N ALA A 16 -10.60 -8.59 -21.31
CA ALA A 16 -9.96 -7.28 -21.39
C ALA A 16 -9.50 -6.83 -20.00
N ASP A 17 -8.32 -6.22 -19.93
CA ASP A 17 -7.73 -5.71 -18.69
C ASP A 17 -8.71 -4.77 -17.97
N PRO A 18 -9.22 -5.15 -16.78
CA PRO A 18 -10.29 -4.41 -16.12
C PRO A 18 -9.82 -3.07 -15.55
N LEU A 19 -8.51 -2.85 -15.43
CA LEU A 19 -7.96 -1.60 -14.89
C LEU A 19 -7.82 -0.51 -15.96
N VAL A 20 -7.77 -0.86 -17.24
CA VAL A 20 -7.58 0.09 -18.34
C VAL A 20 -8.69 1.16 -18.38
N PRO A 21 -9.98 0.82 -18.28
CA PRO A 21 -11.06 1.80 -18.27
C PRO A 21 -10.94 2.84 -17.15
N LEU A 22 -10.35 2.47 -16.00
CA LEU A 22 -10.20 3.37 -14.86
C LEU A 22 -9.28 4.56 -15.17
N GLY A 23 -8.35 4.40 -16.13
CA GLY A 23 -7.50 5.50 -16.60
C GLY A 23 -8.26 6.63 -17.30
N GLY A 24 -9.48 6.35 -17.79
CA GLY A 24 -10.35 7.33 -18.44
C GLY A 24 -11.31 8.04 -17.49
N LEU A 25 -11.32 7.70 -16.20
CA LEU A 25 -12.20 8.36 -15.23
C LEU A 25 -11.81 9.83 -15.03
N PRO A 26 -12.78 10.71 -14.69
CA PRO A 26 -12.53 12.14 -14.51
C PRO A 26 -11.34 12.42 -13.57
N GLY A 27 -10.39 13.22 -14.04
CA GLY A 27 -9.18 13.63 -13.29
C GLY A 27 -8.06 12.58 -13.21
N VAL A 28 -8.31 11.31 -13.53
CA VAL A 28 -7.29 10.25 -13.41
C VAL A 28 -6.13 10.45 -14.38
N GLY A 29 -6.41 10.78 -15.65
CA GLY A 29 -5.35 11.06 -16.63
C GLY A 29 -4.44 12.21 -16.21
N GLU A 30 -5.01 13.31 -15.69
CA GLU A 30 -4.24 14.44 -15.18
C GLU A 30 -3.37 14.03 -13.96
N ALA A 31 -3.93 13.24 -13.05
CA ALA A 31 -3.20 12.74 -11.89
C ALA A 31 -2.01 11.86 -12.30
N VAL A 32 -2.21 10.93 -13.24
CA VAL A 32 -1.14 10.07 -13.81
C VAL A 32 -0.01 10.92 -14.39
N ASP A 33 -0.35 11.89 -15.22
CA ASP A 33 0.61 12.77 -15.88
C ASP A 33 1.37 13.65 -14.86
N SER A 34 0.66 14.17 -13.86
CA SER A 34 1.23 14.98 -12.80
C SER A 34 2.21 14.20 -11.92
N VAL A 35 1.87 12.96 -11.57
CA VAL A 35 2.77 12.05 -10.85
C VAL A 35 4.03 11.78 -11.68
N ARG A 36 3.89 11.37 -12.94
CA ARG A 36 5.05 11.09 -13.81
C ARG A 36 5.99 12.29 -13.88
N ARG A 37 5.46 13.50 -14.11
CA ARG A 37 6.26 14.73 -14.14
C ARG A 37 6.98 15.00 -12.82
N ALA A 38 6.30 14.85 -11.68
CA ALA A 38 6.90 15.11 -10.37
C ALA A 38 8.03 14.12 -10.06
N VAL A 39 7.82 12.84 -10.34
CA VAL A 39 8.83 11.79 -10.13
C VAL A 39 10.03 12.00 -11.07
N ASP A 40 9.80 12.27 -12.35
CA ASP A 40 10.87 12.56 -13.32
C ASP A 40 11.73 13.77 -12.91
N LEU A 41 11.10 14.83 -12.40
CA LEU A 41 11.80 16.02 -11.91
C LEU A 41 12.68 15.68 -10.70
N LEU A 42 12.18 14.88 -9.76
CA LEU A 42 12.95 14.42 -8.61
C LEU A 42 14.16 13.57 -9.06
N TYR A 43 13.98 12.62 -9.98
CA TYR A 43 15.09 11.81 -10.51
C TYR A 43 16.15 12.64 -11.24
N LYS A 44 15.76 13.76 -11.86
CA LYS A 44 16.70 14.70 -12.51
C LYS A 44 17.47 15.57 -11.52
N HIS A 45 17.06 15.63 -10.24
CA HIS A 45 17.72 16.44 -9.23
C HIS A 45 19.19 16.02 -9.03
N ARG A 46 20.12 16.98 -8.91
CA ARG A 46 21.57 16.68 -8.89
C ARG A 46 22.01 15.75 -7.75
N VAL A 47 21.34 15.82 -6.60
CA VAL A 47 21.63 14.98 -5.43
C VAL A 47 21.34 13.51 -5.74
N MET A 48 20.33 13.22 -6.56
CA MET A 48 19.98 11.85 -6.96
C MET A 48 21.09 11.15 -7.76
N ARG A 49 22.04 11.90 -8.34
CA ARG A 49 23.18 11.31 -9.06
C ARG A 49 24.28 10.79 -8.14
N ARG A 50 24.39 11.32 -6.92
CA ARG A 50 25.51 11.04 -6.01
C ARG A 50 25.09 10.43 -4.67
N ARG A 51 23.90 10.79 -4.19
CA ARG A 51 23.41 10.46 -2.83
C ARG A 51 22.03 9.80 -2.87
N SER A 52 21.68 9.08 -3.95
CA SER A 52 20.34 8.48 -4.06
C SER A 52 20.04 7.47 -2.94
N THR A 53 21.04 6.75 -2.44
CA THR A 53 20.86 5.81 -1.33
C THR A 53 20.43 6.52 -0.06
N GLU A 54 20.99 7.69 0.21
CA GLU A 54 20.64 8.50 1.38
C GLU A 54 19.23 9.08 1.23
N VAL A 55 18.86 9.54 0.02
CA VAL A 55 17.49 10.01 -0.27
C VAL A 55 16.48 8.87 -0.12
N THR A 56 16.80 7.67 -0.62
CA THR A 56 15.95 6.48 -0.42
C THR A 56 15.81 6.13 1.06
N ALA A 57 16.88 6.17 1.86
CA ALA A 57 16.80 5.90 3.29
C ALA A 57 15.89 6.92 4.00
N GLU A 58 16.02 8.20 3.66
CA GLU A 58 15.19 9.28 4.20
C GLU A 58 13.71 9.17 3.77
N ALA A 59 13.45 8.73 2.54
CA ALA A 59 12.10 8.46 2.02
C ALA A 59 11.46 7.26 2.73
N VAL A 60 12.20 6.16 2.89
CA VAL A 60 11.73 4.96 3.62
C VAL A 60 11.38 5.29 5.07
N LEU A 61 12.24 6.04 5.76
CA LEU A 61 12.02 6.43 7.15
C LEU A 61 10.77 7.31 7.30
N ARG A 62 10.60 8.31 6.42
CA ARG A 62 9.40 9.18 6.42
C ARG A 62 8.13 8.44 6.05
N GLY A 63 8.20 7.56 5.05
CA GLY A 63 7.07 6.71 4.66
C GLY A 63 6.62 5.80 5.79
N ALA A 64 7.56 5.16 6.48
CA ALA A 64 7.26 4.32 7.65
C ALA A 64 6.64 5.14 8.80
N ARG A 65 7.24 6.29 9.15
CA ARG A 65 6.68 7.21 10.16
C ARG A 65 5.25 7.61 9.80
N ALA A 66 5.02 8.04 8.57
CA ALA A 66 3.71 8.51 8.14
C ALA A 66 2.66 7.38 8.11
N SER A 67 3.09 6.19 7.67
CA SER A 67 2.27 4.98 7.72
C SER A 67 1.86 4.62 9.15
N ALA A 68 2.74 4.79 10.13
CA ALA A 68 2.44 4.61 11.55
C ALA A 68 1.50 5.70 12.09
N GLY A 69 1.69 6.96 11.69
CA GLY A 69 0.79 8.07 12.02
C GLY A 69 -0.64 7.81 11.57
N LEU A 70 -0.82 7.33 10.33
CA LEU A 70 -2.12 6.90 9.79
C LEU A 70 -2.74 5.72 10.56
N ALA A 71 -1.92 4.91 11.25
CA ALA A 71 -2.34 3.81 12.11
C ALA A 71 -2.47 4.23 13.60
N GLY A 72 -2.45 5.53 13.90
CA GLY A 72 -2.67 6.08 15.25
C GLY A 72 -1.42 6.29 16.09
N ALA A 73 -0.23 6.17 15.51
CA ALA A 73 1.06 6.39 16.18
C ALA A 73 1.84 7.54 15.54
N ASP A 74 1.38 8.78 15.76
CA ASP A 74 1.99 9.98 15.18
C ASP A 74 3.17 10.48 16.03
N TRP A 75 4.36 9.94 15.75
CA TRP A 75 5.61 10.36 16.38
C TRP A 75 6.31 11.44 15.57
N ALA A 76 7.08 12.31 16.22
CA ALA A 76 8.03 13.19 15.53
C ALA A 76 9.15 12.38 14.84
N LEU A 77 9.67 12.85 13.71
CA LEU A 77 10.71 12.13 12.96
C LEU A 77 11.99 11.94 13.79
N GLU A 78 12.37 12.94 14.57
CA GLU A 78 13.53 12.88 15.46
C GLU A 78 13.36 11.84 16.57
N GLU A 79 12.13 11.58 17.01
CA GLU A 79 11.86 10.53 17.99
C GLU A 79 12.06 9.14 17.39
N VAL A 80 11.56 8.92 16.16
CA VAL A 80 11.80 7.66 15.42
C VAL A 80 13.30 7.41 15.23
N ARG A 81 14.09 8.47 14.97
CA ARG A 81 15.55 8.37 14.78
C ARG A 81 16.32 8.04 16.06
N ARG A 82 15.89 8.54 17.22
CA ARG A 82 16.58 8.32 18.49
C ARG A 82 16.24 6.98 19.13
N ARG A 83 15.08 6.42 18.82
CA ARG A 83 14.62 5.14 19.37
C ARG A 83 15.29 3.95 18.70
N SER A 84 15.72 3.00 19.53
CA SER A 84 16.16 1.67 19.10
C SER A 84 15.21 0.54 19.56
N ASP A 85 14.39 0.80 20.57
CA ASP A 85 13.39 -0.14 21.09
C ASP A 85 11.96 0.34 20.78
N PHE A 86 11.23 -0.50 20.04
CA PHE A 86 9.87 -0.30 19.58
C PHE A 86 8.88 -1.30 20.21
N SER A 87 9.23 -1.93 21.34
CA SER A 87 8.38 -2.94 21.99
C SER A 87 7.57 -2.43 23.18
N VAL A 88 7.99 -1.28 23.75
CA VAL A 88 7.60 -0.81 25.09
C VAL A 88 6.11 -0.47 25.26
N ASP A 89 5.45 0.02 24.20
CA ASP A 89 4.04 0.43 24.25
C ASP A 89 3.35 0.21 22.89
N GLY A 90 2.03 0.42 22.84
CA GLY A 90 1.23 0.20 21.63
C GLY A 90 1.65 1.06 20.45
N GLN A 91 1.93 2.35 20.67
CA GLN A 91 2.36 3.24 19.60
C GLN A 91 3.77 2.88 19.10
N ALA A 92 4.68 2.58 20.02
CA ALA A 92 6.03 2.12 19.69
C ALA A 92 5.97 0.84 18.82
N ARG A 93 5.10 -0.11 19.16
CA ARG A 93 4.90 -1.33 18.35
C ARG A 93 4.37 -1.03 16.96
N THR A 94 3.41 -0.10 16.82
CA THR A 94 2.89 0.35 15.52
C THR A 94 3.99 1.01 14.67
N VAL A 95 4.81 1.89 15.25
CA VAL A 95 5.96 2.50 14.55
C VAL A 95 6.97 1.43 14.13
N GLY A 96 7.32 0.51 15.02
CA GLY A 96 8.21 -0.61 14.71
C GLY A 96 7.67 -1.51 13.60
N ALA A 97 6.36 -1.79 13.60
CA ALA A 97 5.70 -2.55 12.54
C ALA A 97 5.80 -1.84 11.19
N ALA A 98 5.51 -0.53 11.15
CA ALA A 98 5.63 0.26 9.93
C ALA A 98 7.07 0.26 9.39
N LEU A 99 8.08 0.43 10.24
CA LEU A 99 9.50 0.36 9.85
C LEU A 99 9.86 -0.99 9.23
N ARG A 100 9.48 -2.11 9.87
CA ARG A 100 9.74 -3.46 9.37
C ARG A 100 9.05 -3.72 8.04
N VAL A 101 7.77 -3.36 7.93
CA VAL A 101 6.95 -3.56 6.72
C VAL A 101 7.51 -2.75 5.54
N THR A 102 7.83 -1.46 5.75
CA THR A 102 8.39 -0.61 4.69
C THR A 102 9.77 -1.10 4.23
N ALA A 103 10.62 -1.55 5.16
CA ALA A 103 11.93 -2.11 4.81
C ALA A 103 11.81 -3.43 4.02
N GLU A 104 10.89 -4.31 4.44
CA GLU A 104 10.67 -5.61 3.78
C GLU A 104 10.09 -5.43 2.36
N ALA A 105 9.22 -4.45 2.14
CA ALA A 105 8.61 -4.18 0.83
C ALA A 105 9.63 -4.06 -0.32
N GLY A 106 10.79 -3.45 -0.06
CA GLY A 106 11.86 -3.32 -1.06
C GLY A 106 12.49 -4.66 -1.48
N GLN A 107 12.43 -5.69 -0.64
CA GLN A 107 13.03 -7.01 -0.90
C GLN A 107 12.08 -7.95 -1.65
N LEU A 108 10.77 -7.66 -1.65
CA LEU A 108 9.73 -8.55 -2.17
C LEU A 108 9.36 -8.30 -3.64
N LEU A 109 9.94 -7.28 -4.27
CA LEU A 109 9.68 -6.91 -5.67
C LEU A 109 9.83 -8.07 -6.67
N PRO A 110 10.89 -8.90 -6.60
CA PRO A 110 11.06 -10.01 -7.56
C PRO A 110 9.96 -11.08 -7.43
N ILE A 111 9.32 -11.18 -6.26
CA ILE A 111 8.33 -12.20 -5.93
C ILE A 111 6.92 -11.69 -6.23
N TRP A 112 6.68 -10.37 -6.16
CA TRP A 112 5.34 -9.77 -6.26
C TRP A 112 4.52 -10.27 -7.44
N ARG A 113 5.09 -10.28 -8.66
CA ARG A 113 4.37 -10.72 -9.88
C ARG A 113 4.22 -12.23 -10.00
N GLN A 114 4.92 -13.01 -9.17
CA GLN A 114 4.87 -14.48 -9.18
C GLN A 114 3.95 -15.02 -8.10
N SER A 115 3.95 -14.38 -6.93
CA SER A 115 3.18 -14.85 -5.76
C SER A 115 2.78 -13.67 -4.86
N PRO A 116 1.77 -12.87 -5.27
CA PRO A 116 1.30 -11.71 -4.50
C PRO A 116 0.86 -12.09 -3.09
N LEU A 117 0.11 -13.19 -2.95
CA LEU A 117 -0.37 -13.66 -1.64
C LEU A 117 0.78 -14.00 -0.69
N ARG A 118 1.88 -14.58 -1.20
CA ARG A 118 3.08 -14.85 -0.39
C ARG A 118 3.76 -13.56 0.07
N VAL A 119 3.79 -12.54 -0.79
CA VAL A 119 4.30 -11.21 -0.43
C VAL A 119 3.44 -10.59 0.66
N LEU A 120 2.11 -10.60 0.52
CA LEU A 120 1.19 -10.07 1.53
C LEU A 120 1.32 -10.80 2.88
N ALA A 121 1.40 -12.14 2.84
CA ALA A 121 1.64 -12.96 4.02
C ALA A 121 2.96 -12.58 4.72
N ARG A 122 4.04 -12.35 3.94
CA ARG A 122 5.34 -11.94 4.47
C ARG A 122 5.30 -10.53 5.07
N LEU A 123 4.62 -9.59 4.42
CA LEU A 123 4.42 -8.23 4.96
C LEU A 123 3.67 -8.26 6.29
N HIS A 124 2.58 -9.04 6.39
CA HIS A 124 1.85 -9.20 7.64
C HIS A 124 2.71 -9.87 8.72
N LEU A 125 3.49 -10.90 8.37
CA LEU A 125 4.41 -11.56 9.29
C LEU A 125 5.42 -10.58 9.91
N VAL A 126 6.06 -9.73 9.11
CA VAL A 126 7.03 -8.75 9.64
C VAL A 126 6.36 -7.61 10.41
N ALA A 127 5.11 -7.24 10.06
CA ALA A 127 4.32 -6.30 10.85
C ALA A 127 4.12 -6.85 12.28
N ALA A 128 3.59 -8.07 12.37
CA ALA A 128 3.28 -8.76 13.61
C ALA A 128 4.52 -9.22 14.42
N GLY A 129 5.69 -9.34 13.78
CA GLY A 129 6.93 -9.87 14.37
C GLY A 129 7.55 -9.10 15.54
N GLY A 130 6.89 -8.06 16.07
CA GLY A 130 7.26 -7.35 17.30
C GLY A 130 6.24 -7.47 18.45
N VAL A 131 5.18 -8.26 18.25
CA VAL A 131 4.13 -8.47 19.27
C VAL A 131 4.57 -9.60 20.20
N GLN A 132 4.72 -9.30 21.50
CA GLN A 132 4.79 -10.36 22.51
C GLN A 132 3.45 -11.11 22.49
N ARG A 133 3.52 -12.45 22.52
CA ARG A 133 2.39 -13.39 22.40
C ARG A 133 1.10 -12.81 23.00
N PRO A 134 -0.01 -12.73 22.25
CA PRO A 134 -1.19 -12.03 22.72
C PRO A 134 -1.78 -12.69 23.97
N GLU A 135 -2.26 -11.86 24.90
CA GLU A 135 -2.82 -12.28 26.19
C GLU A 135 -4.18 -12.98 26.06
N VAL A 136 -4.83 -12.89 24.88
CA VAL A 136 -6.17 -13.42 24.63
C VAL A 136 -6.12 -14.78 23.92
N PRO A 137 -6.63 -15.87 24.54
CA PRO A 137 -6.78 -17.17 23.88
C PRO A 137 -7.63 -17.04 22.60
N GLY A 138 -7.11 -17.51 21.46
CA GLY A 138 -7.79 -17.46 20.16
C GLY A 138 -7.32 -16.33 19.22
N SER A 139 -6.52 -15.37 19.69
CA SER A 139 -5.85 -14.35 18.86
C SER A 139 -4.49 -14.80 18.33
N GLY A 140 -4.33 -16.12 18.17
CA GLY A 140 -3.03 -16.80 18.16
C GLY A 140 -2.06 -16.38 17.07
N VAL A 141 -0.78 -16.66 17.31
CA VAL A 141 0.32 -16.68 16.34
C VAL A 141 -0.10 -17.39 15.03
N ASP A 142 -1.04 -18.33 15.11
CA ASP A 142 -1.63 -19.09 14.01
C ASP A 142 -2.43 -18.23 12.99
N ALA A 143 -2.81 -16.98 13.33
CA ALA A 143 -3.46 -16.04 12.42
C ALA A 143 -2.47 -15.20 11.59
N ILE A 144 -1.17 -15.23 11.95
CA ILE A 144 -0.15 -14.42 11.27
C ILE A 144 0.14 -14.99 9.87
N GLY A 145 0.20 -14.11 8.88
CA GLY A 145 0.54 -14.44 7.50
C GLY A 145 -0.54 -15.20 6.71
N ARG A 146 -1.77 -15.34 7.22
CA ARG A 146 -2.90 -15.91 6.48
C ARG A 146 -4.13 -15.01 6.50
N PRO A 147 -5.03 -15.11 5.50
CA PRO A 147 -6.33 -14.47 5.57
C PRO A 147 -7.12 -14.89 6.82
N ARG A 148 -7.97 -13.98 7.30
CA ARG A 148 -8.87 -14.17 8.44
C ARG A 148 -9.98 -15.16 8.09
N LEU A 149 -10.35 -15.97 9.07
CA LEU A 149 -11.42 -16.96 8.99
C LEU A 149 -12.75 -16.36 9.47
N ALA A 150 -13.85 -17.05 9.17
CA ALA A 150 -15.17 -16.67 9.66
C ALA A 150 -15.17 -16.60 11.20
N GLY A 151 -15.68 -15.49 11.75
CA GLY A 151 -15.74 -15.24 13.19
C GLY A 151 -14.49 -14.56 13.78
N GLU A 152 -13.40 -14.43 13.03
CA GLU A 152 -12.23 -13.64 13.48
C GLU A 152 -12.49 -12.14 13.30
N SER A 153 -12.22 -11.35 14.35
CA SER A 153 -12.31 -9.88 14.32
C SER A 153 -11.02 -9.22 13.81
N VAL A 154 -11.12 -7.98 13.34
CA VAL A 154 -9.96 -7.16 12.94
C VAL A 154 -9.70 -6.06 13.98
N ASP A 155 -8.48 -5.99 14.50
CA ASP A 155 -8.00 -4.96 15.44
C ASP A 155 -7.33 -3.80 14.69
N GLU A 156 -8.15 -2.92 14.10
CA GLU A 156 -7.70 -1.68 13.45
C GLU A 156 -8.75 -0.55 13.64
N PRO A 157 -8.78 0.10 14.82
CA PRO A 157 -9.83 1.07 15.16
C PRO A 157 -9.82 2.34 14.29
N THR A 158 -8.73 2.62 13.59
CA THR A 158 -8.62 3.76 12.67
C THR A 158 -9.34 3.55 11.33
N LEU A 159 -9.92 2.36 11.10
CA LEU A 159 -10.70 2.03 9.91
C LEU A 159 -12.11 1.54 10.30
N PRO A 160 -13.02 2.45 10.71
CA PRO A 160 -14.35 2.10 11.20
C PRO A 160 -15.36 1.78 10.07
N PHE A 161 -14.92 1.05 9.05
CA PHE A 161 -15.76 0.63 7.91
C PHE A 161 -16.20 -0.83 8.05
N GLU A 162 -17.35 -1.18 7.49
CA GLU A 162 -17.88 -2.56 7.50
C GLU A 162 -16.89 -3.56 6.90
N LEU A 163 -16.74 -4.72 7.56
CA LEU A 163 -15.84 -5.78 7.13
C LEU A 163 -16.57 -6.75 6.20
N PRO A 164 -15.99 -7.09 5.03
CA PRO A 164 -16.56 -8.14 4.19
C PRO A 164 -16.51 -9.51 4.90
N SER A 165 -17.30 -10.47 4.43
CA SER A 165 -17.24 -11.84 4.95
C SER A 165 -15.88 -12.50 4.65
N ALA A 166 -15.51 -13.56 5.38
CA ALA A 166 -14.27 -14.29 5.12
C ALA A 166 -14.25 -14.95 3.72
N ASP A 167 -15.42 -15.37 3.22
CA ASP A 167 -15.57 -15.93 1.88
C ASP A 167 -15.35 -14.85 0.81
N GLU A 168 -15.92 -13.66 1.01
CA GLU A 168 -15.70 -12.52 0.11
C GLU A 168 -14.23 -12.09 0.10
N VAL A 169 -13.58 -12.06 1.27
CA VAL A 169 -12.13 -11.79 1.37
C VAL A 169 -11.34 -12.77 0.53
N SER A 170 -11.62 -14.07 0.66
CA SER A 170 -10.89 -15.12 -0.06
C SER A 170 -11.06 -14.96 -1.56
N ALA A 171 -12.30 -14.80 -2.04
CA ALA A 171 -12.60 -14.67 -3.48
C ALA A 171 -11.97 -13.41 -4.10
N ARG A 172 -12.07 -12.26 -3.42
CA ARG A 172 -11.52 -10.99 -3.94
C ARG A 172 -10.00 -10.93 -3.84
N LEU A 173 -9.38 -11.51 -2.81
CA LEU A 173 -7.92 -11.66 -2.76
C LEU A 173 -7.38 -12.53 -3.88
N GLU A 174 -8.06 -13.64 -4.20
CA GLU A 174 -7.68 -14.51 -5.30
C GLU A 174 -7.78 -13.77 -6.64
N SER A 175 -8.89 -13.08 -6.88
CA SER A 175 -9.08 -12.23 -8.08
C SER A 175 -8.01 -11.12 -8.19
N LEU A 176 -7.67 -10.47 -7.07
CA LEU A 176 -6.62 -9.46 -7.02
C LEU A 176 -5.24 -10.08 -7.33
N ALA A 177 -4.95 -11.25 -6.79
CA ALA A 177 -3.70 -11.96 -7.05
C ALA A 177 -3.58 -12.38 -8.52
N GLU A 178 -4.64 -12.92 -9.11
CA GLU A 178 -4.71 -13.24 -10.54
C GLU A 178 -4.46 -12.01 -11.41
N LEU A 179 -5.09 -10.87 -11.07
CA LEU A 179 -4.88 -9.61 -11.78
C LEU A 179 -3.43 -9.12 -11.71
N ILE A 180 -2.78 -9.23 -10.54
CA ILE A 180 -1.36 -8.84 -10.37
C ILE A 180 -0.43 -9.77 -11.18
N VAL A 181 -0.71 -11.07 -11.17
CA VAL A 181 0.08 -12.08 -11.91
C VAL A 181 -0.07 -11.91 -13.41
N ALA A 182 -1.30 -11.77 -13.90
CA ALA A 182 -1.59 -11.47 -15.31
C ALA A 182 -0.93 -10.17 -15.76
N GLY A 183 -0.85 -9.19 -14.86
CA GLY A 183 -0.37 -7.86 -15.15
C GLY A 183 -1.43 -7.00 -15.83
N SER A 184 -1.13 -5.71 -15.91
CA SER A 184 -2.03 -4.72 -16.48
C SER A 184 -1.26 -3.74 -17.36
N SER A 185 -1.93 -3.27 -18.39
CA SER A 185 -1.54 -2.17 -19.27
C SER A 185 -2.04 -0.81 -18.78
N ALA A 186 -2.84 -0.77 -17.71
CA ALA A 186 -3.25 0.46 -17.06
C ALA A 186 -2.04 1.24 -16.53
N PRO A 187 -2.16 2.57 -16.35
CA PRO A 187 -1.11 3.36 -15.73
C PRO A 187 -0.72 2.82 -14.34
N ALA A 188 0.57 2.80 -14.03
CA ALA A 188 1.11 2.31 -12.76
C ALA A 188 0.40 2.87 -11.51
N LEU A 189 0.05 4.16 -11.55
CA LEU A 189 -0.71 4.82 -10.47
C LEU A 189 -2.09 4.20 -10.26
N VAL A 190 -2.80 3.82 -11.34
CA VAL A 190 -4.12 3.18 -11.26
C VAL A 190 -3.99 1.81 -10.60
N THR A 191 -3.05 0.98 -11.05
CA THR A 191 -2.81 -0.34 -10.45
C THR A 191 -2.43 -0.21 -8.97
N ALA A 192 -1.56 0.73 -8.62
CA ALA A 192 -1.14 0.96 -7.24
C ALA A 192 -2.31 1.39 -6.35
N ALA A 193 -3.15 2.32 -6.82
CA ALA A 193 -4.32 2.79 -6.10
C ALA A 193 -5.36 1.68 -5.90
N VAL A 194 -5.61 0.83 -6.91
CA VAL A 194 -6.54 -0.30 -6.78
C VAL A 194 -6.01 -1.35 -5.81
N VAL A 195 -4.73 -1.72 -5.89
CA VAL A 195 -4.11 -2.65 -4.93
C VAL A 195 -4.22 -2.12 -3.50
N HIS A 196 -3.96 -0.82 -3.28
CA HIS A 196 -4.12 -0.19 -1.98
C HIS A 196 -5.59 -0.25 -1.51
N GLY A 197 -6.52 0.24 -2.35
CA GLY A 197 -7.95 0.31 -2.02
C GLY A 197 -8.55 -1.07 -1.72
N GLU A 198 -8.27 -2.08 -2.56
CA GLU A 198 -8.75 -3.44 -2.34
C GLU A 198 -8.21 -4.03 -1.04
N LEU A 199 -6.90 -3.93 -0.77
CA LEU A 199 -6.34 -4.49 0.46
C LEU A 199 -6.90 -3.79 1.72
N LEU A 200 -7.15 -2.49 1.64
CA LEU A 200 -7.76 -1.71 2.71
C LEU A 200 -9.24 -2.04 2.90
N ALA A 201 -9.97 -2.35 1.82
CA ALA A 201 -11.37 -2.78 1.88
C ALA A 201 -11.51 -4.19 2.46
N LEU A 202 -10.70 -5.12 1.97
CA LEU A 202 -10.75 -6.53 2.35
C LEU A 202 -10.33 -6.76 3.80
N ARG A 203 -9.33 -6.01 4.27
CA ARG A 203 -8.68 -6.23 5.57
C ARG A 203 -8.43 -7.72 5.81
N PRO A 204 -7.57 -8.34 4.98
CA PRO A 204 -7.44 -9.79 4.94
C PRO A 204 -6.88 -10.40 6.22
N PHE A 205 -6.18 -9.63 7.04
CA PHE A 205 -5.55 -10.08 8.28
C PHE A 205 -6.31 -9.58 9.51
N VAL A 206 -6.13 -10.25 10.64
CA VAL A 206 -6.73 -9.85 11.93
C VAL A 206 -6.15 -8.53 12.48
N SER A 207 -5.05 -8.01 11.92
CA SER A 207 -4.44 -6.74 12.30
C SER A 207 -3.50 -6.21 11.20
N HIS A 208 -3.06 -4.96 11.31
CA HIS A 208 -2.02 -4.32 10.48
C HIS A 208 -2.32 -4.24 8.96
N ASN A 209 -3.56 -4.41 8.50
CA ASN A 209 -3.88 -4.36 7.08
C ASN A 209 -3.57 -3.00 6.47
N SER A 210 -3.78 -1.92 7.21
CA SER A 210 -3.50 -0.56 6.75
C SER A 210 -2.02 -0.36 6.41
N LEU A 211 -1.11 -0.90 7.22
CA LEU A 211 0.33 -0.90 6.95
C LEU A 211 0.67 -1.76 5.72
N VAL A 212 0.07 -2.96 5.63
CA VAL A 212 0.29 -3.87 4.52
C VAL A 212 -0.20 -3.28 3.19
N ALA A 213 -1.37 -2.62 3.18
CA ALA A 213 -1.95 -1.99 2.00
C ALA A 213 -1.06 -0.87 1.44
N ARG A 214 -0.57 0.03 2.30
CA ARG A 214 0.38 1.09 1.91
C ARG A 214 1.73 0.53 1.44
N ALA A 215 2.19 -0.55 2.06
CA ALA A 215 3.40 -1.23 1.62
C ALA A 215 3.24 -1.93 0.25
N ALA A 216 2.08 -2.55 0.01
CA ALA A 216 1.75 -3.14 -1.29
C ALA A 216 1.63 -2.07 -2.39
N GLU A 217 1.06 -0.90 -2.10
CA GLU A 217 1.08 0.25 -3.01
C GLU A 217 2.51 0.58 -3.43
N ARG A 218 3.43 0.71 -2.46
CA ARG A 218 4.85 0.93 -2.74
C ARG A 218 5.45 -0.17 -3.62
N VAL A 219 5.16 -1.44 -3.33
CA VAL A 219 5.64 -2.57 -4.16
C VAL A 219 5.19 -2.40 -5.62
N VAL A 220 3.95 -1.98 -5.87
CA VAL A 220 3.44 -1.73 -7.22
C VAL A 220 4.13 -0.52 -7.87
N LEU A 221 4.27 0.60 -7.15
CA LEU A 221 4.94 1.80 -7.67
C LEU A 221 6.40 1.54 -8.05
N VAL A 222 7.12 0.77 -7.24
CA VAL A 222 8.51 0.40 -7.51
C VAL A 222 8.58 -0.63 -8.63
N GLY A 223 7.79 -1.70 -8.57
CA GLY A 223 7.80 -2.81 -9.53
C GLY A 223 7.31 -2.46 -10.93
N SER A 224 6.50 -1.40 -11.05
CA SER A 224 6.08 -0.83 -12.35
C SER A 224 7.11 0.12 -12.97
N GLY A 225 8.17 0.48 -12.22
CA GLY A 225 9.18 1.44 -12.66
C GLY A 225 8.73 2.90 -12.58
N LEU A 226 7.58 3.20 -11.95
CA LEU A 226 7.17 4.59 -11.71
C LEU A 226 8.07 5.24 -10.65
N ASP A 227 8.41 4.52 -9.58
CA ASP A 227 9.33 4.97 -8.53
C ASP A 227 10.36 3.87 -8.16
N PRO A 228 11.28 3.51 -9.09
CA PRO A 228 12.13 2.32 -8.94
C PRO A 228 13.12 2.36 -7.77
N LYS A 229 13.34 3.52 -7.14
CA LYS A 229 14.21 3.68 -5.96
C LYS A 229 13.42 3.91 -4.67
N SER A 230 12.09 3.83 -4.73
CA SER A 230 11.19 4.12 -3.61
C SER A 230 11.48 5.47 -2.94
N ILE A 231 11.63 6.52 -3.76
CA ILE A 231 11.95 7.88 -3.31
C ILE A 231 10.72 8.76 -3.17
N CYS A 232 9.52 8.27 -3.43
CA CYS A 232 8.27 9.01 -3.29
C CYS A 232 7.42 8.39 -2.18
N PRO A 233 7.61 8.77 -0.89
CA PRO A 233 6.83 8.22 0.21
C PRO A 233 5.40 8.74 0.17
N ALA A 234 4.51 8.03 -0.54
CA ALA A 234 3.11 8.39 -0.71
C ALA A 234 2.37 8.52 0.62
N GLU A 235 2.81 7.79 1.66
CA GLU A 235 2.21 7.86 2.99
C GLU A 235 2.31 9.23 3.63
N VAL A 236 3.35 10.01 3.33
CA VAL A 236 3.44 11.41 3.77
C VAL A 236 2.29 12.22 3.19
N GLY A 237 1.94 11.99 1.92
CA GLY A 237 0.81 12.61 1.27
C GLY A 237 -0.55 12.17 1.83
N HIS A 238 -0.71 10.87 2.10
CA HIS A 238 -1.91 10.35 2.76
C HIS A 238 -2.09 10.93 4.17
N GLN A 239 -1.00 11.03 4.94
CA GLN A 239 -1.02 11.62 6.29
C GLN A 239 -1.31 13.13 6.25
N GLU A 240 -0.67 13.89 5.36
CA GLU A 240 -0.93 15.34 5.19
C GLU A 240 -2.40 15.60 4.84
N ALA A 241 -3.00 14.73 4.02
CA ALA A 241 -4.40 14.81 3.65
C ALA A 241 -5.39 14.34 4.74
N GLN A 242 -4.93 13.74 5.85
CA GLN A 242 -5.83 13.13 6.84
C GLN A 242 -6.77 14.14 7.51
N SER A 243 -6.33 15.39 7.68
CA SER A 243 -7.13 16.47 8.29
C SER A 243 -7.93 17.29 7.28
N ALA A 244 -7.79 17.02 5.98
CA ALA A 244 -8.52 17.75 4.94
C ALA A 244 -9.95 17.21 4.78
N ASP A 245 -10.89 18.08 4.39
CA ASP A 245 -12.23 17.66 3.98
C ASP A 245 -12.14 16.73 2.76
N GLY A 246 -12.79 15.58 2.82
CA GLY A 246 -12.60 14.50 1.83
C GLY A 246 -11.17 13.95 1.79
N GLY A 247 -10.44 13.99 2.92
CA GLY A 247 -9.07 13.49 3.11
C GLY A 247 -8.88 11.99 2.85
N TYR A 248 -7.81 11.38 3.36
CA TYR A 248 -7.52 9.95 3.08
C TYR A 248 -8.69 9.00 3.41
N ALA A 249 -9.34 9.18 4.57
CA ALA A 249 -10.49 8.37 4.95
C ALA A 249 -11.73 8.61 4.07
N GLY A 250 -12.02 9.88 3.71
CA GLY A 250 -13.16 10.21 2.85
C GLY A 250 -12.97 9.77 1.40
N ALA A 251 -11.74 9.88 0.86
CA ALA A 251 -11.41 9.32 -0.45
C ALA A 251 -11.56 7.80 -0.47
N PHE A 252 -11.17 7.12 0.61
CA PHE A 252 -11.35 5.68 0.75
C PHE A 252 -12.83 5.29 0.92
N GLU A 253 -13.62 6.06 1.66
CA GLU A 253 -15.08 5.88 1.71
C GLU A 253 -15.71 5.98 0.31
N GLY A 254 -15.24 6.94 -0.49
CA GLY A 254 -15.59 7.03 -1.92
C GLY A 254 -15.22 5.77 -2.69
N TYR A 255 -14.02 5.22 -2.48
CA TYR A 255 -13.61 3.94 -3.08
C TYR A 255 -14.56 2.79 -2.72
N LEU A 256 -14.96 2.69 -1.45
CA LEU A 256 -15.87 1.63 -0.97
C LEU A 256 -17.25 1.67 -1.63
N SER A 257 -17.69 2.82 -2.15
CA SER A 257 -18.95 2.90 -2.90
C SER A 257 -18.95 2.09 -4.20
N GLY A 258 -17.77 1.77 -4.76
CA GLY A 258 -17.62 1.09 -6.04
C GLY A 258 -18.08 1.90 -7.26
N THR A 259 -18.51 3.15 -7.06
CA THR A 259 -18.95 4.04 -8.15
C THR A 259 -17.76 4.54 -8.97
N PRO A 260 -17.92 4.80 -10.29
CA PRO A 260 -16.88 5.40 -11.12
C PRO A 260 -16.31 6.69 -10.53
N GLU A 261 -17.18 7.53 -9.95
CA GLU A 261 -16.80 8.79 -9.31
C GLU A 261 -15.96 8.55 -8.06
N GLY A 262 -16.37 7.63 -7.18
CA GLY A 262 -15.65 7.29 -5.97
C GLY A 262 -14.29 6.66 -6.23
N VAL A 263 -14.22 5.71 -7.18
CA VAL A 263 -12.97 5.09 -7.60
C VAL A 263 -12.03 6.11 -8.26
N GLY A 264 -12.56 6.97 -9.13
CA GLY A 264 -11.80 8.06 -9.74
C GLY A 264 -11.21 9.03 -8.71
N ALA A 265 -12.02 9.46 -7.74
CA ALA A 265 -11.60 10.34 -6.66
C ALA A 265 -10.50 9.71 -5.79
N TRP A 266 -10.59 8.41 -5.50
CA TRP A 266 -9.54 7.66 -4.79
C TRP A 266 -8.22 7.62 -5.57
N ILE A 267 -8.26 7.30 -6.87
CA ILE A 267 -7.05 7.28 -7.72
C ILE A 267 -6.40 8.67 -7.77
N VAL A 268 -7.21 9.73 -7.89
CA VAL A 268 -6.73 11.12 -7.85
C VAL A 268 -6.09 11.44 -6.48
N HIS A 269 -6.68 10.96 -5.38
CA HIS A 269 -6.10 11.09 -4.04
C HIS A 269 -4.73 10.40 -3.94
N CYS A 270 -4.60 9.15 -4.39
CA CYS A 270 -3.31 8.45 -4.43
C CYS A 270 -2.29 9.22 -5.27
N GLY A 271 -2.69 9.75 -6.44
CA GLY A 271 -1.81 10.56 -7.29
C GLY A 271 -1.32 11.83 -6.61
N ARG A 272 -2.20 12.55 -5.91
CA ARG A 272 -1.83 13.70 -5.07
C ARG A 272 -0.84 13.31 -3.98
N SER A 273 -1.04 12.15 -3.37
CA SER A 273 -0.21 11.64 -2.27
C SER A 273 1.21 11.28 -2.73
N VAL A 274 1.35 10.60 -3.88
CA VAL A 274 2.65 10.31 -4.50
C VAL A 274 3.38 11.60 -4.88
N ARG A 275 2.69 12.58 -5.49
CA ARG A 275 3.28 13.88 -5.84
C ARG A 275 3.79 14.62 -4.60
N LEU A 276 3.07 14.51 -3.48
CA LEU A 276 3.48 15.10 -2.23
C LEU A 276 4.71 14.40 -1.64
N GLY A 277 4.77 13.07 -1.72
CA GLY A 277 5.98 12.32 -1.40
C GLY A 277 7.18 12.75 -2.24
N ALA A 278 6.99 13.00 -3.55
CA ALA A 278 8.06 13.52 -4.41
C ALA A 278 8.52 14.93 -3.99
N ARG A 279 7.59 15.79 -3.55
CA ARG A 279 7.91 17.12 -2.97
C ARG A 279 8.73 16.99 -1.70
N GLU A 280 8.35 16.09 -0.79
CA GLU A 280 9.08 15.83 0.45
C GLU A 280 10.52 15.38 0.18
N SER A 281 10.71 14.42 -0.72
CA SER A 281 12.06 13.97 -1.10
C SER A 281 12.87 15.01 -1.86
N THR A 282 12.21 15.95 -2.55
CA THR A 282 12.88 17.12 -3.12
C THR A 282 13.41 18.02 -2.00
N ALA A 283 12.64 18.28 -0.95
CA ALA A 283 13.09 19.05 0.20
C ALA A 283 14.27 18.37 0.93
N VAL A 284 14.27 17.04 1.04
CA VAL A 284 15.42 16.25 1.53
C VAL A 284 16.65 16.49 0.66
N CYS A 285 16.51 16.40 -0.66
CA CYS A 285 17.61 16.65 -1.57
C CYS A 285 18.19 18.06 -1.41
N GLU A 286 17.33 19.07 -1.26
CA GLU A 286 17.77 20.45 -1.05
C GLU A 286 18.48 20.64 0.29
N ALA A 287 18.00 20.00 1.35
CA ALA A 287 18.66 20.00 2.67
C ALA A 287 20.04 19.35 2.61
N MET A 288 20.16 18.19 1.97
CA MET A 288 21.42 17.49 1.72
C MET A 288 22.42 18.37 0.97
N GLN A 289 21.93 19.14 -0.01
CA GLN A 289 22.76 20.02 -0.80
C GLN A 289 23.28 21.25 -0.02
N ARG A 290 22.53 21.69 1.00
CA ARG A 290 22.94 22.74 1.95
C ARG A 290 23.86 22.21 3.06
N GLY A 291 24.10 20.89 3.12
CA GLY A 291 24.88 20.25 4.19
C GLY A 291 24.11 20.08 5.51
N ALA A 292 22.77 20.12 5.47
CA ALA A 292 21.90 20.15 6.64
C ALA A 292 21.07 18.86 6.83
N ALA A 293 21.53 17.73 6.28
CA ALA A 293 20.82 16.45 6.35
C ALA A 293 21.65 15.41 7.10
#